data_AF-A0A812VI05-F1
#
_entry.id   AF-A0A812VI05-F1
#
_cell.length_a   1.000
_cell.length_b   1.000
_cell.length_c   1.000
_cell.angle_alpha   90.00
_cell.angle_beta   90.00
_cell.angle_gamma   90.00
#
_symmetry.space_group_name_H-M   'P 1'
#
loop_
_entity.id
_entity.type
_entity.pdbx_description
1 polymer ?
#
loop_
_entity_poly.entity_id
_entity_poly.type
_entity_poly.pdbx_seq_one_letter_code
_entity_poly.pdbx_strand_id
1 'polypeptide(L)'
;MHVANLGLAHTANGGAMEALLAAGAFGDPTAMTRKELLENAYLQFKDWRRENRIPCSQRRFTEKALVKQCHGFYLTTKAYNARVVAQWLAYVLSVQSEMARDVSDSKLPVHALALLLGLF
;
A
#
# COMPACT_ATOMS: atom_id res chain seq x y z
N MET A 1 -23.71 4.12 -6.19
CA MET A 1 -22.99 4.95 -5.21
C MET A 1 -21.72 5.48 -5.88
N HIS A 2 -21.72 6.73 -6.36
CA HIS A 2 -20.52 7.36 -6.90
C HIS A 2 -19.59 7.69 -5.73
N VAL A 3 -18.37 7.16 -5.73
CA VAL A 3 -17.37 7.51 -4.72
C VAL A 3 -16.78 8.84 -5.15
N ALA A 4 -17.30 9.94 -4.58
CA ALA A 4 -16.89 11.32 -4.88
C ALA A 4 -15.37 11.55 -4.69
N ASN A 5 -14.69 10.67 -3.94
CA ASN A 5 -13.28 10.80 -3.57
C ASN A 5 -12.39 9.70 -4.17
N LEU A 6 -12.78 9.08 -5.29
CA LEU A 6 -12.02 7.98 -5.90
C LEU A 6 -10.58 8.40 -6.25
N GLY A 7 -10.39 9.65 -6.71
CA GLY A 7 -9.07 10.18 -7.02
C GLY A 7 -8.15 10.30 -5.80
N LEU A 8 -8.72 10.68 -4.66
CA LEU A 8 -7.99 10.74 -3.38
C LEU A 8 -7.59 9.34 -2.93
N ALA A 9 -8.51 8.38 -2.99
CA ALA A 9 -8.22 6.98 -2.65
C ALA A 9 -7.10 6.40 -3.51
N HIS A 10 -7.08 6.68 -4.82
CA HIS A 10 -6.00 6.22 -5.69
C HIS A 10 -4.64 6.85 -5.34
N THR A 11 -4.62 8.15 -5.04
CA THR A 11 -3.39 8.86 -4.69
C THR A 11 -2.85 8.38 -3.35
N ALA A 12 -3.72 8.26 -2.34
CA ALA A 12 -3.36 7.74 -1.03
C ALA A 12 -2.85 6.30 -1.11
N ASN A 13 -3.56 5.42 -1.83
CA ASN A 13 -3.13 4.04 -2.03
C ASN A 13 -1.80 3.95 -2.79
N GLY A 14 -1.61 4.82 -3.79
CA GLY A 14 -0.37 4.87 -4.56
C GLY A 14 0.82 5.29 -3.70
N GLY A 15 0.68 6.40 -2.97
CA GLY A 15 1.72 6.89 -2.08
C GLY A 15 2.04 5.93 -0.92
N ALA A 16 1.02 5.33 -0.31
CA ALA A 16 1.21 4.35 0.76
C ALA A 16 1.89 3.07 0.25
N MET A 17 1.50 2.57 -0.93
CA MET A 17 2.19 1.45 -1.57
C MET A 17 3.67 1.77 -1.83
N GLU A 18 3.96 2.97 -2.36
CA GLU A 18 5.35 3.36 -2.59
C GLU A 18 6.17 3.43 -1.31
N ALA A 19 5.63 4.06 -0.26
CA ALA A 19 6.31 4.17 1.01
C ALA A 19 6.62 2.79 1.62
N LEU A 20 5.67 1.85 1.52
CA LEU A 20 5.86 0.48 2.01
C LEU A 20 6.85 -0.32 1.17
N LEU A 21 6.88 -0.11 -0.16
CA LEU A 21 7.90 -0.70 -1.03
C LEU A 21 9.30 -0.20 -0.67
N ALA A 22 9.45 1.11 -0.50
CA ALA A 22 10.72 1.73 -0.11
C ALA A 22 11.17 1.30 1.30
N ALA A 23 10.22 1.06 2.21
CA ALA A 23 10.48 0.55 3.55
C ALA A 23 10.79 -0.96 3.60
N GLY A 24 10.71 -1.66 2.48
CA GLY A 24 10.98 -3.10 2.40
C GLY A 24 9.90 -4.00 2.99
N ALA A 25 8.67 -3.50 3.16
CA ALA A 25 7.57 -4.27 3.74
C ALA A 25 7.19 -5.53 2.92
N PHE A 26 7.55 -5.55 1.64
CA PHE A 26 7.23 -6.62 0.69
C PHE A 26 8.46 -7.40 0.19
N GLY A 27 9.62 -7.18 0.81
CA GLY A 27 10.92 -7.72 0.40
C GLY A 27 12.01 -6.65 0.40
N ASP A 28 13.28 -7.06 0.32
CA ASP A 28 14.42 -6.14 0.34
C ASP A 28 14.51 -5.34 -0.98
N PRO A 29 14.34 -4.00 -0.94
CA PRO A 29 14.36 -3.18 -2.14
C PRO A 29 15.75 -3.03 -2.76
N THR A 30 16.82 -3.42 -2.05
CA THR A 30 18.18 -3.44 -2.59
C THR A 30 18.52 -4.72 -3.34
N ALA A 31 17.82 -5.82 -3.02
CA ALA A 31 18.04 -7.14 -3.61
C ALA A 31 17.00 -7.51 -4.69
N MET A 32 15.81 -6.90 -4.65
CA MET A 32 14.69 -7.25 -5.52
C MET A 32 14.34 -6.12 -6.49
N THR A 33 13.92 -6.49 -7.70
CA THR A 33 13.37 -5.53 -8.65
C THR A 33 12.02 -5.01 -8.19
N ARG A 34 11.67 -3.79 -8.61
CA ARG A 34 10.36 -3.19 -8.33
C ARG A 34 9.18 -4.07 -8.75
N LYS A 35 9.32 -4.78 -9.88
CA LYS A 35 8.32 -5.75 -10.35
C LYS A 35 8.14 -6.92 -9.38
N GLU A 36 9.22 -7.47 -8.84
CA GLU A 36 9.16 -8.58 -7.88
C GLU A 36 8.55 -8.13 -6.55
N LEU A 37 8.91 -6.94 -6.06
CA LEU A 37 8.30 -6.37 -4.85
C LEU A 37 6.79 -6.15 -5.03
N LEU A 38 6.35 -5.67 -6.20
CA LEU A 38 4.93 -5.51 -6.51
C LEU A 38 4.18 -6.85 -6.63
N GLU A 39 4.83 -7.89 -7.15
CA GLU A 39 4.25 -9.24 -7.19
C GLU A 39 4.11 -9.80 -5.77
N ASN A 40 5.13 -9.66 -4.92
CA ASN A 40 5.07 -10.03 -3.50
C ASN A 40 3.95 -9.30 -2.77
N ALA A 41 3.86 -7.97 -2.95
CA ALA A 41 2.79 -7.16 -2.40
C ALA A 41 1.41 -7.68 -2.83
N TYR A 42 1.25 -8.08 -4.09
CA TYR A 42 0.00 -8.64 -4.59
C TYR A 42 -0.32 -10.03 -4.02
N LEU A 43 0.68 -10.88 -3.84
CA LEU A 43 0.52 -12.20 -3.20
C LEU A 43 0.09 -12.04 -1.73
N GLN A 44 0.77 -11.18 -0.97
CA GLN A 44 0.37 -10.87 0.40
C GLN A 44 -1.05 -10.28 0.47
N PHE A 45 -1.39 -9.34 -0.43
CA PHE A 45 -2.75 -8.81 -0.52
C PHE A 45 -3.79 -9.91 -0.76
N LYS A 46 -3.48 -10.86 -1.67
CA LYS A 46 -4.33 -12.00 -2.01
C LYS A 46 -4.55 -12.94 -0.82
N ASP A 47 -3.51 -13.20 -0.04
CA ASP A 47 -3.59 -14.06 1.13
C ASP A 47 -4.41 -13.36 2.23
N TRP A 48 -4.11 -12.10 2.54
CA TRP A 48 -4.85 -11.30 3.51
C TRP A 48 -6.35 -11.25 3.21
N ARG A 49 -6.75 -10.96 1.97
CA ARG A 49 -8.19 -10.93 1.63
C ARG A 49 -8.86 -12.30 1.74
N ARG A 50 -8.12 -13.39 1.50
CA ARG A 50 -8.65 -14.76 1.56
C ARG A 50 -8.92 -15.12 3.00
N GLU A 51 -7.97 -14.83 3.89
CA GLU A 51 -8.09 -15.02 5.33
C GLU A 51 -9.25 -14.21 5.92
N ASN A 52 -9.38 -12.96 5.50
CA ASN A 52 -10.45 -12.07 5.95
C ASN A 52 -11.79 -12.27 5.21
N ARG A 53 -11.86 -13.21 4.26
CA ARG A 53 -13.05 -13.50 3.43
C ARG A 53 -13.62 -12.26 2.71
N ILE A 54 -12.75 -11.34 2.30
CA ILE A 54 -13.15 -10.10 1.63
C ILE A 54 -13.28 -10.37 0.12
N PRO A 55 -14.49 -10.23 -0.46
CA PRO A 55 -14.64 -10.27 -1.91
C PRO A 55 -13.94 -9.04 -2.49
N CYS A 56 -13.17 -9.22 -3.56
CA CYS A 56 -12.51 -8.13 -4.28
C CYS A 56 -12.09 -8.67 -5.66
N SER A 57 -11.94 -7.81 -6.66
CA SER A 57 -11.50 -8.22 -8.01
C SER A 57 -10.24 -7.45 -8.45
N GLN A 58 -9.48 -6.97 -7.49
CA GLN A 58 -8.28 -6.20 -7.75
C GLN A 58 -7.30 -7.04 -8.57
N ARG A 59 -6.84 -6.45 -9.69
CA ARG A 59 -5.82 -7.05 -10.54
C ARG A 59 -4.44 -6.87 -9.91
N ARG A 60 -3.46 -7.61 -10.43
CA ARG A 60 -2.05 -7.49 -10.05
C ARG A 60 -1.60 -6.03 -9.98
N PHE A 61 -0.81 -5.71 -8.97
CA PHE A 61 -0.14 -4.42 -8.89
C PHE A 61 0.97 -4.38 -9.93
N THR A 62 0.98 -3.34 -10.75
CA THR A 62 1.98 -3.15 -11.81
C THR A 62 2.50 -1.73 -11.73
N GLU A 63 3.71 -1.49 -12.20
CA GLU A 63 4.29 -0.13 -12.23
C GLU A 63 3.39 0.85 -12.99
N LYS A 64 2.84 0.41 -14.13
CA LYS A 64 1.88 1.20 -14.91
C LYS A 64 0.61 1.53 -14.14
N ALA A 65 0.19 0.65 -13.22
CA ALA A 65 -0.98 0.89 -12.38
C ALA A 65 -0.67 1.80 -11.20
N LEU A 66 0.61 1.95 -10.82
CA LEU A 66 1.08 2.69 -9.65
C LEU A 66 1.67 4.07 -9.99
N VAL A 67 2.18 4.29 -11.21
CA VAL A 67 2.78 5.57 -11.62
C VAL A 67 1.97 6.18 -12.77
N LYS A 68 1.51 7.42 -12.59
CA LYS A 68 0.97 8.25 -13.68
C LYS A 68 1.90 9.42 -13.94
N GLN A 69 2.26 9.61 -15.22
CA GLN A 69 3.23 10.61 -15.69
C GLN A 69 2.98 12.04 -15.17
N CYS A 70 1.75 12.42 -14.82
CA CYS A 70 1.41 13.78 -14.39
C CYS A 70 0.92 13.89 -12.93
N HIS A 71 0.81 12.79 -12.19
CA HIS A 71 0.14 12.76 -10.88
C HIS A 71 0.95 12.07 -9.78
N GLY A 72 2.17 11.63 -10.07
CA GLY A 72 3.00 10.88 -9.12
C GLY A 72 2.48 9.46 -8.90
N PHE A 73 2.57 8.99 -7.66
CA PHE A 73 2.11 7.65 -7.28
C PHE A 73 0.59 7.62 -7.15
N TYR A 74 -0.04 6.77 -7.96
CA TYR A 74 -1.47 6.73 -8.15
C TYR A 74 -1.91 5.31 -8.50
N LEU A 75 -2.55 4.60 -7.57
CA LEU A 75 -2.99 3.22 -7.78
C LEU A 75 -4.42 3.16 -8.34
N THR A 76 -4.54 3.03 -9.66
CA THR A 76 -5.84 3.06 -10.34
C THR A 76 -6.62 1.76 -10.16
N THR A 77 -7.82 1.82 -9.59
CA THR A 77 -8.68 0.64 -9.39
C THR A 77 -10.18 0.97 -9.47
N LYS A 78 -11.06 -0.03 -9.37
CA LYS A 78 -12.50 0.21 -9.17
C LYS A 78 -12.73 0.72 -7.75
N ALA A 79 -13.71 1.60 -7.56
CA ALA A 79 -13.92 2.27 -6.27
C ALA A 79 -14.04 1.34 -5.06
N TYR A 80 -14.73 0.21 -5.21
CA TYR A 80 -14.80 -0.80 -4.15
C TYR A 80 -13.42 -1.42 -3.86
N ASN A 81 -12.67 -1.82 -4.90
CA ASN A 81 -11.32 -2.36 -4.75
C ASN A 81 -10.37 -1.32 -4.12
N ALA A 82 -10.52 -0.03 -4.45
CA ALA A 82 -9.70 1.04 -3.86
C ALA A 82 -9.85 1.08 -2.33
N ARG A 83 -11.07 0.91 -1.82
CA ARG A 83 -11.34 0.83 -0.38
C ARG A 83 -10.69 -0.40 0.26
N VAL A 84 -10.81 -1.55 -0.39
CA VAL A 84 -10.22 -2.81 0.10
C VAL A 84 -8.70 -2.72 0.12
N VAL A 85 -8.09 -2.12 -0.91
CA VAL A 85 -6.64 -1.89 -0.94
C VAL A 85 -6.20 -0.90 0.13
N ALA A 86 -6.95 0.19 0.34
CA ALA A 86 -6.66 1.14 1.41
C ALA A 86 -6.66 0.47 2.80
N GLN A 87 -7.67 -0.36 3.06
CA GLN A 87 -7.79 -1.11 4.31
C GLN A 87 -6.61 -2.08 4.49
N TRP A 88 -6.21 -2.78 3.43
CA TRP A 88 -5.06 -3.67 3.49
C TRP A 88 -3.74 -2.91 3.73
N LEU A 89 -3.52 -1.80 3.04
CA LEU A 89 -2.31 -0.98 3.23
C LEU A 89 -2.24 -0.42 4.66
N ALA A 90 -3.37 -0.03 5.24
CA ALA A 90 -3.44 0.39 6.64
C ALA A 90 -3.07 -0.76 7.60
N TYR A 91 -3.53 -1.99 7.33
CA TYR A 91 -3.15 -3.18 8.08
C TYR A 91 -1.65 -3.50 7.97
N VAL A 92 -1.08 -3.45 6.76
CA VAL A 92 0.36 -3.66 6.58
C VAL A 92 1.14 -2.60 7.36
N LEU A 93 0.71 -1.34 7.30
CA LEU A 93 1.36 -0.25 8.03
C LEU A 93 1.28 -0.46 9.55
N SER A 94 0.15 -0.92 10.09
CA SER A 94 0.03 -1.16 11.54
C SER A 94 0.99 -2.27 11.98
N VAL A 95 1.06 -3.38 11.24
CA VAL A 95 2.00 -4.48 11.53
C VAL A 95 3.45 -4.00 11.47
N GLN A 96 3.81 -3.24 10.43
CA GLN A 96 5.16 -2.68 10.31
C GLN A 96 5.50 -1.71 11.44
N SER A 97 4.52 -0.91 11.89
CA SER A 97 4.73 0.03 13.00
C SER A 97 4.92 -0.68 14.35
N GLU A 98 4.27 -1.82 14.56
CA GLU A 98 4.45 -2.64 15.75
C GLU A 98 5.83 -3.28 15.76
N MET A 99 6.25 -3.88 14.64
CA MET A 99 7.60 -4.43 14.49
C MET A 99 8.70 -3.38 14.70
N ALA A 100 8.48 -2.15 14.22
CA ALA A 100 9.42 -1.06 14.38
C ALA A 100 9.40 -0.42 15.78
N ARG A 101 8.41 -0.72 16.64
CA ARG A 101 8.43 -0.30 18.05
C ARG A 101 9.25 -1.25 18.92
N ASP A 102 9.34 -2.52 18.54
CA ASP A 102 10.16 -3.51 19.24
C ASP A 102 11.65 -3.40 18.90
N VAL A 103 11.98 -2.85 17.72
CA VAL A 103 13.36 -2.51 17.35
C VAL A 103 13.58 -1.04 17.66
N SER A 104 14.53 -0.71 18.53
CA SER A 104 14.92 0.67 18.87
C SER A 104 15.61 1.39 17.69
N ASP A 105 15.03 1.36 16.50
CA ASP A 105 15.63 1.91 15.29
C ASP A 105 14.95 3.23 14.88
N SER A 106 15.70 4.30 15.10
CA SER A 106 15.35 5.72 14.95
C SER A 106 15.05 6.20 13.50
N LYS A 107 14.72 5.30 12.56
CA LYS A 107 14.64 5.60 11.13
C LYS A 107 13.29 5.32 10.48
N LEU A 108 12.20 5.29 11.23
CA LEU A 108 10.87 5.33 10.62
C LEU A 108 10.71 6.66 9.85
N PRO A 109 10.52 6.64 8.52
CA PRO A 109 10.35 7.86 7.74
C PRO A 109 9.14 8.63 8.24
N VAL A 110 9.24 9.96 8.32
CA VAL A 110 8.19 10.90 8.79
C VAL A 110 6.81 10.64 8.17
N HIS A 111 6.77 10.07 6.96
CA HIS A 111 5.55 9.67 6.25
C HIS A 111 4.75 8.56 6.96
N ALA A 112 5.41 7.61 7.62
CA ALA A 112 4.75 6.55 8.40
C ALA A 112 4.14 7.10 9.70
N LEU A 113 4.81 8.07 10.33
CA LEU A 113 4.32 8.81 11.50
C LEU A 113 3.10 9.68 11.16
N ALA A 114 3.11 10.37 10.02
CA ALA A 114 2.00 11.20 9.57
C ALA A 114 0.71 10.40 9.31
N LEU A 115 0.84 9.16 8.81
CA LEU A 115 -0.30 8.24 8.59
C LEU A 115 -0.83 7.61 9.90
N LEU A 116 0.04 7.33 10.87
CA LEU A 116 -0.34 6.81 12.20
C LEU A 116 -1.11 7.80 13.07
N LEU A 117 -0.84 9.11 12.92
CA LEU A 117 -1.45 10.17 13.73
C LEU A 117 -2.81 10.65 13.19
N GLY A 118 -3.32 10.07 12.09
CA GLY A 118 -4.65 10.40 11.56
C GLY A 118 -4.81 11.88 11.14
N LEU A 119 -3.73 12.52 10.67
CA LEU A 119 -3.74 13.94 10.27
C LEU A 119 -4.38 14.20 8.89
N PHE A 120 -5.28 13.34 8.41
CA PHE A 120 -6.15 13.56 7.25
C PHE A 120 -7.54 12.93 7.45
#